data_AF-A0A0A2T424-F1
#
_entry.id   AF-A0A0A2T424-F1
#
_cell.length_a   1.000
_cell.length_b   1.000
_cell.length_c   1.000
_cell.angle_alpha   90.00
_cell.angle_beta   90.00
_cell.angle_gamma   90.00
#
_symmetry.space_group_name_H-M   'P 1'
#
loop_
_entity.id
_entity.type
_entity.pdbx_description
1 polymer ?
#
loop_
_entity_poly.entity_id
_entity_poly.type
_entity_poly.pdbx_seq_one_letter_code
_entity_poly.pdbx_strand_id
1 'polypeptide(L)' 'MQIRNTSTKFGVVSILFHWIIAVLIIGLLGIGLYMVRIPISLEKLKLYGWHKEYGFLVLFLAFF' A
#
# COMPACT_ATOMS: atom_id res chain seq x y z
N MET A 1 -4.95 -25.36 1.03
CA MET A 1 -4.71 -23.99 1.55
C MET A 1 -5.77 -23.71 2.62
N GLN A 2 -5.39 -23.27 3.82
CA GLN A 2 -6.37 -22.93 4.87
C GLN A 2 -6.93 -21.54 4.59
N ILE A 3 -8.25 -21.37 4.56
CA ILE A 3 -8.87 -20.06 4.28
C ILE A 3 -8.75 -19.13 5.49
N ARG A 4 -9.01 -19.67 6.69
CA ARG A 4 -9.03 -18.95 7.97
C ARG A 4 -7.76 -19.20 8.78
N ASN A 5 -7.49 -18.30 9.72
CA ASN A 5 -6.39 -18.42 10.68
C ASN A 5 -6.64 -19.58 11.67
N THR A 6 -5.56 -20.16 12.17
CA THR A 6 -5.56 -21.06 13.32
C THR A 6 -4.72 -20.45 14.45
N SER A 7 -4.65 -21.11 15.61
CA SER A 7 -3.79 -20.66 16.72
C SER A 7 -2.29 -20.67 16.39
N THR A 8 -1.87 -21.34 15.33
CA THR A 8 -0.46 -21.54 14.98
C THR A 8 -0.09 -21.09 13.57
N LYS A 9 -1.06 -20.76 12.71
CA LYS A 9 -0.81 -20.42 11.30
C LYS A 9 -1.79 -19.38 10.75
N PHE A 10 -1.29 -18.49 9.91
CA PHE A 10 -2.12 -17.59 9.11
C PHE A 10 -2.80 -18.33 7.96
N GLY A 11 -4.07 -18.02 7.73
CA GLY A 11 -4.84 -18.44 6.58
C GLY A 11 -4.49 -17.61 5.35
N VAL A 12 -4.92 -18.09 4.18
CA VAL A 12 -4.62 -17.47 2.88
C VAL A 12 -5.13 -16.04 2.81
N VAL A 13 -6.27 -15.72 3.44
CA VAL A 13 -6.84 -14.36 3.42
C VAL A 13 -5.89 -13.37 4.09
N SER A 14 -5.43 -13.65 5.32
CA SER A 14 -4.48 -12.78 6.02
C SER A 14 -3.14 -12.67 5.29
N ILE A 15 -2.64 -13.76 4.69
CA ILE A 15 -1.41 -13.74 3.90
C ILE A 15 -1.58 -12.85 2.66
N LEU A 16 -2.70 -12.94 1.95
CA LEU A 16 -2.99 -12.11 0.78
C LEU A 16 -3.06 -10.63 1.16
N PHE A 17 -3.79 -10.26 2.21
CA PHE A 17 -3.84 -8.87 2.68
C PHE A 17 -2.44 -8.35 3.07
N HIS A 18 -1.64 -9.16 3.77
CA HIS A 18 -0.27 -8.79 4.13
C HIS A 18 0.58 -8.45 2.90
N TRP A 19 0.58 -9.31 1.88
CA TRP A 19 1.38 -9.08 0.67
C TRP A 19 0.85 -7.93 -0.18
N ILE A 20 -0.47 -7.74 -0.27
CA ILE A 20 -1.07 -6.59 -0.96
C ILE A 20 -0.62 -5.29 -0.29
N ILE A 21 -0.73 -5.21 1.04
CA ILE A 21 -0.29 -4.04 1.81
C ILE A 21 1.22 -3.80 1.62
N ALA A 22 2.05 -4.85 1.68
CA ALA A 22 3.49 -4.74 1.48
C ALA A 22 3.84 -4.15 0.10
N VAL A 23 3.21 -4.64 -0.98
CA VAL A 23 3.42 -4.12 -2.34
C VAL A 23 2.99 -2.66 -2.45
N LEU A 24 1.82 -2.30 -1.90
CA LEU A 24 1.34 -0.92 -1.91
C LEU A 24 2.28 0.01 -1.14
N ILE A 25 2.77 -0.39 0.04
CA ILE A 25 3.72 0.41 0.83
C ILE A 25 5.04 0.61 0.06
N ILE A 26 5.58 -0.44 -0.57
CA ILE A 26 6.80 -0.32 -1.39
C ILE A 26 6.58 0.66 -2.55
N GLY A 27 5.43 0.56 -3.24
CA GLY A 27 5.06 1.49 -4.30
C GLY A 27 4.92 2.94 -3.80
N LEU A 28 4.24 3.14 -2.66
CA LEU A 28 4.10 4.44 -2.01
C LEU A 28 5.45 5.03 -1.62
N LEU A 29 6.37 4.22 -1.09
CA LEU A 29 7.73 4.66 -0.75
C LEU A 29 8.49 5.10 -2.02
N GLY A 30 8.40 4.33 -3.10
CA GLY A 30 8.99 4.69 -4.39
C GLY A 30 8.46 6.03 -4.94
N ILE A 31 7.13 6.18 -5.00
CA ILE A 31 6.47 7.43 -5.44
C ILE A 31 6.85 8.59 -4.52
N GLY A 32 6.85 8.37 -3.20
CA GLY A 32 7.19 9.36 -2.19
C GLY A 32 8.63 9.87 -2.30
N LEU A 33 9.58 8.98 -2.59
CA LEU A 33 10.98 9.36 -2.85
C LEU A 33 11.15 10.05 -4.21
N TYR A 34 10.38 9.65 -5.22
CA TYR A 34 10.41 10.25 -6.55
C TYR A 34 9.86 11.68 -6.55
N MET A 35 8.72 11.94 -5.87
CA MET A 35 8.09 13.27 -5.84
C MET A 35 8.99 14.35 -5.22
N VAL A 36 9.94 13.99 -4.35
CA VAL A 36 10.89 14.92 -3.75
C VAL A 36 11.87 15.47 -4.79
N ARG A 37 12.16 14.71 -5.85
CA ARG A 37 13.20 15.04 -6.84
C ARG A 37 12.70 15.87 -8.02
N ILE A 38 11.38 15.94 -8.24
CA ILE A 38 10.81 16.64 -9.39
C ILE A 38 10.33 18.06 -9.03
N PRO A 39 10.45 19.04 -9.94
CA PRO A 39 9.96 20.40 -9.71
C PRO A 39 8.43 20.47 -9.64
N ILE A 40 7.90 21.58 -9.11
CA ILE A 40 6.45 21.82 -9.05
C ILE A 40 5.88 21.81 -10.47
N SER A 41 4.93 20.91 -10.71
CA SER A 41 4.30 20.67 -12.00
C SER A 41 2.96 19.95 -11.81
N LEU A 42 2.14 19.90 -12.87
CA LEU A 42 0.88 19.13 -12.86
C LEU A 42 1.13 17.63 -12.63
N GLU A 43 2.24 17.10 -13.15
CA GLU A 43 2.66 15.72 -12.90
C GLU A 43 2.95 15.50 -11.40
N LYS A 44 3.73 16.39 -10.77
CA LYS A 44 3.98 16.33 -9.33
C LYS A 44 2.67 16.33 -8.55
N LEU A 45 1.75 17.24 -8.86
CA LEU A 45 0.45 17.31 -8.18
C LEU A 45 -0.36 16.01 -8.33
N LYS A 46 -0.35 15.40 -9.52
CA LYS A 46 -1.01 14.11 -9.78
C LYS A 46 -0.39 12.98 -8.95
N LEU A 47 0.94 12.91 -8.87
CA LEU A 47 1.66 11.93 -8.05
C LEU A 47 1.37 12.08 -6.56
N TYR A 48 1.24 13.32 -6.06
CA TYR A 48 0.75 13.58 -4.69
C TYR A 48 -0.68 13.09 -4.49
N GLY A 49 -1.56 13.24 -5.49
CA GLY A 49 -2.92 12.68 -5.47
C GLY A 49 -2.91 11.17 -5.30
N TRP A 50 -2.19 10.47 -6.19
CA TRP A 50 -2.01 9.02 -6.11
C TRP A 50 -1.41 8.57 -4.78
N HIS A 51 -0.34 9.22 -4.32
CA HIS A 51 0.30 8.86 -3.05
C HIS A 51 -0.68 8.96 -1.86
N LYS A 52 -1.56 9.96 -1.84
CA LYS A 52 -2.60 10.09 -0.80
C LYS A 52 -3.69 9.04 -0.93
N GLU A 53 -4.27 8.86 -2.11
CA GLU A 53 -5.38 7.92 -2.34
C GLU A 53 -4.96 6.48 -2.06
N TYR A 54 -3.79 6.04 -2.54
CA TYR A 54 -3.24 4.72 -2.24
C TYR A 54 -2.79 4.60 -0.77
N GLY A 55 -2.34 5.69 -0.14
CA GLY A 55 -2.08 5.73 1.30
C GLY A 55 -3.33 5.46 2.13
N PHE A 56 -4.47 6.07 1.76
CA PHE A 56 -5.76 5.77 2.38
C PHE A 56 -6.23 4.34 2.12
N LEU A 57 -6.00 3.80 0.93
CA LEU A 57 -6.29 2.40 0.64
C LEU A 57 -5.48 1.45 1.55
N VAL A 58 -4.19 1.70 1.73
CA VAL A 58 -3.35 0.93 2.67
C VAL A 58 -3.90 1.02 4.09
N LEU A 59 -4.25 2.22 4.55
CA LEU A 59 -4.82 2.43 5.86
C LEU A 59 -6.12 1.61 6.04
N PHE A 60 -7.02 1.69 5.06
CA PHE A 60 -8.25 0.90 5.06
C PHE A 60 -7.97 -0.59 5.14
N LEU A 61 -7.11 -1.13 4.27
CA LEU A 61 -6.76 -2.55 4.25
C LEU A 61 -6.11 -3.03 5.55
N ALA A 62 -5.37 -2.17 6.26
CA ALA A 62 -4.74 -2.52 7.53
C ALA A 62 -5.73 -2.58 8.71
N PHE A 63 -6.92 -1.98 8.58
CA PHE A 63 -7.97 -2.02 9.60
C PHE A 63 -8.86 -3.28 9.52
N PHE A 64 -8.84 -4.03 8.41
CA PHE A 64 -9.59 -5.28 8.22
C PHE A 64 -8.70 -6.52 8.36
#